data_AF-A0A5C7LVU9-F1
#
_entry.id   AF-A0A5C7LVU9-F1
#
_cell.length_a   1.000
_cell.length_b   1.000
_cell.length_c   1.000
_cell.angle_alpha   90.00
_cell.angle_beta   90.00
_cell.angle_gamma   90.00
#
_symmetry.space_group_name_H-M   'P 1'
#
loop_
_entity.id
_entity.type
_entity.pdbx_description
1 polymer ?
#
loop_
_entity_poly.entity_id
_entity_poly.type
_entity_poly.pdbx_seq_one_letter_code
_entity_poly.pdbx_strand_id
1 'polypeptide(L)'
;MSINTTDLTQATLEGNGIFDVLMKANKAHLESEFQKGRIKGPEYSTVYLGSLTQVMQTALQFLLSKEKTGLENLVLEKQIALADAQTREVEARILQIQKQTELVEQQRLNAVTENTVLVAQECKLRAEYDLTMGTVLKAAQETALLSQKTATERAQITALGVDEDSVVGRQKGLYVAQTAGFTRDAEQKAAKLLVDSWNVRRTTDEGTVADGTNMLNDATIGRAVTKLLAGVNA
;
A
#
# COMPACT_ATOMS: atom_id res chain seq x y z
N MET A 1 21.06 -53.68 41.56
CA MET A 1 20.76 -54.97 42.20
C MET A 1 21.88 -55.18 43.20
N SER A 2 21.60 -55.22 44.50
CA SER A 2 22.66 -55.26 45.54
C SER A 2 23.21 -56.68 45.66
N ILE A 3 24.53 -56.84 45.73
CA ILE A 3 25.14 -58.11 46.16
C ILE A 3 24.63 -58.46 47.56
N ASN A 4 24.20 -59.71 47.74
CA ASN A 4 23.89 -60.29 49.04
C ASN A 4 24.91 -61.36 49.42
N THR A 5 25.04 -61.62 50.72
CA THR A 5 25.89 -62.70 51.23
C THR A 5 25.52 -64.06 50.63
N THR A 6 24.23 -64.28 50.33
CA THR A 6 23.71 -65.47 49.67
C THR A 6 24.21 -65.66 48.23
N ASP A 7 24.63 -64.60 47.53
CA ASP A 7 25.21 -64.69 46.18
C ASP A 7 26.64 -65.24 46.23
N LEU A 8 27.33 -64.99 47.35
CA LEU A 8 28.66 -65.52 47.61
C LEU A 8 28.58 -66.95 48.17
N THR A 9 27.87 -67.16 49.27
CA THR A 9 27.74 -68.46 49.95
C THR A 9 26.45 -68.57 50.76
N GLN A 10 25.94 -69.79 50.93
CA GLN A 10 24.81 -70.10 51.81
C GLN A 10 25.25 -70.80 53.11
N ALA A 11 26.57 -70.80 53.42
CA ALA A 11 27.14 -71.44 54.60
C ALA A 11 26.79 -72.93 54.73
N THR A 12 26.56 -73.61 53.61
CA THR A 12 26.28 -75.05 53.56
C THR A 12 27.14 -75.72 52.51
N LEU A 13 27.40 -77.02 52.70
CA LEU A 13 28.12 -77.82 51.69
C LEU A 13 27.34 -77.98 50.39
N GLU A 14 26.01 -77.81 50.46
CA GLU A 14 25.11 -77.92 49.32
C GLU A 14 24.62 -76.57 48.78
N GLY A 15 25.25 -75.46 49.18
CA GLY A 15 24.85 -74.12 48.76
C GLY A 15 24.98 -73.84 47.26
N ASN A 16 24.26 -72.82 46.80
CA ASN A 16 24.22 -72.35 45.42
C ASN A 16 24.96 -71.01 45.20
N GLY A 17 25.62 -70.47 46.22
CA GLY A 17 26.47 -69.29 46.06
C GLY A 17 27.66 -69.58 45.15
N ILE A 18 28.26 -68.54 44.56
CA ILE A 18 29.40 -68.70 43.63
C ILE A 18 30.56 -69.43 44.32
N PHE A 19 30.84 -69.11 45.59
CA PHE A 19 31.86 -69.82 46.37
C PHE A 19 31.47 -71.29 46.59
N ASP A 20 30.23 -71.57 46.97
CA ASP A 20 29.76 -72.93 47.24
C ASP A 20 29.87 -73.81 45.99
N VAL A 21 29.44 -73.29 44.83
CA VAL A 21 29.50 -74.00 43.54
C VAL A 21 30.94 -74.27 43.12
N LEU A 22 31.82 -73.26 43.19
CA LEU A 22 33.23 -73.43 42.86
C LEU A 22 33.94 -74.38 43.84
N MET A 23 33.59 -74.34 45.13
CA MET A 23 34.19 -75.19 46.15
C MET A 23 33.71 -76.64 46.05
N LYS A 24 32.45 -76.89 45.65
CA LYS A 24 31.94 -78.23 45.32
C LYS A 24 32.74 -78.86 44.19
N ALA A 25 32.96 -78.13 43.10
CA ALA A 25 33.74 -78.60 41.96
C ALA A 25 35.20 -78.89 42.37
N ASN A 26 35.82 -77.95 43.09
CA ASN A 26 37.19 -78.10 43.58
C ASN A 26 37.36 -79.29 44.53
N LYS A 27 36.43 -79.48 45.47
CA LYS A 27 36.41 -80.64 46.39
C LYS A 27 36.26 -81.96 45.62
N ALA A 28 35.38 -82.02 44.61
CA ALA A 28 35.21 -83.23 43.80
C ALA A 28 36.50 -83.63 43.06
N HIS A 29 37.25 -82.65 42.54
CA HIS A 29 38.55 -82.90 41.93
C HIS A 29 39.60 -83.38 42.95
N LEU A 30 39.67 -82.71 44.11
CA LEU A 30 40.64 -83.06 45.16
C LEU A 30 40.38 -84.46 45.73
N GLU A 31 39.12 -84.80 45.98
CA GLU A 31 38.70 -86.12 46.47
C GLU A 31 39.06 -87.23 45.47
N SER A 32 38.88 -86.97 44.16
CA SER A 32 39.27 -87.92 43.11
C SER A 32 40.78 -88.21 43.12
N GLU A 33 41.63 -87.20 43.30
CA GLU A 33 43.08 -87.38 43.33
C GLU A 33 43.57 -88.05 44.62
N PHE A 34 42.88 -87.82 45.74
CA PHE A 34 43.14 -88.50 47.02
C PHE A 34 42.82 -89.99 46.95
N GLN A 35 41.65 -90.36 46.41
CA GLN A 35 41.23 -91.75 46.25
C GLN A 35 42.17 -92.54 45.30
N LYS A 36 42.78 -91.86 44.32
CA LYS A 36 43.80 -92.45 43.43
C LYS A 36 45.20 -92.56 44.08
N GLY A 37 45.35 -92.14 45.34
CA GLY A 37 46.62 -92.20 46.08
C GLY A 37 47.70 -91.23 45.59
N ARG A 38 47.34 -90.20 44.81
CA ARG A 38 48.29 -89.24 44.23
C ARG A 38 48.67 -88.10 45.18
N ILE A 39 47.82 -87.83 46.15
CA ILE A 39 48.04 -86.87 47.25
C ILE A 39 47.79 -87.59 48.57
N LYS A 40 48.71 -87.44 49.54
CA LYS A 40 48.64 -88.07 50.85
C LYS A 40 48.08 -87.09 51.89
N GLY A 41 47.68 -87.58 53.07
CA GLY A 41 46.99 -86.78 54.10
C GLY A 41 47.57 -85.37 54.35
N PRO A 42 48.88 -85.21 54.58
CA PRO A 42 49.49 -83.88 54.77
C PRO A 42 49.44 -82.96 53.53
N GLU A 43 49.58 -83.54 52.34
CA GLU A 43 49.52 -82.83 51.06
C GLU A 43 48.08 -82.43 50.72
N TYR A 44 47.10 -83.29 51.03
CA TYR A 44 45.68 -83.04 50.86
C TYR A 44 45.24 -81.78 51.63
N SER A 45 45.59 -81.66 52.91
CA SER A 45 45.26 -80.49 53.72
C SER A 45 45.88 -79.20 53.18
N THR A 46 47.11 -79.29 52.67
CA THR A 46 47.83 -78.13 52.10
C THR A 46 47.19 -77.66 50.79
N VAL A 47 46.89 -78.59 49.88
CA VAL A 47 46.22 -78.28 48.60
C VAL A 47 44.78 -77.83 48.83
N TYR A 48 44.07 -78.43 49.80
CA TYR A 48 42.72 -78.01 50.19
C TYR A 48 42.71 -76.56 50.70
N LEU A 49 43.61 -76.19 51.62
CA LEU A 49 43.67 -74.83 52.16
C LEU A 49 44.04 -73.80 51.08
N GLY A 50 45.01 -74.13 50.22
CA GLY A 50 45.40 -73.28 49.10
C GLY A 50 44.26 -73.06 48.09
N SER A 51 43.60 -74.15 47.70
CA SER A 51 42.46 -74.09 46.78
C SER A 51 41.24 -73.40 47.38
N LEU A 52 40.95 -73.59 48.67
CA LEU A 52 39.90 -72.87 49.39
C LEU A 52 40.15 -71.35 49.37
N THR A 53 41.39 -70.94 49.64
CA THR A 53 41.79 -69.52 49.59
C THR A 53 41.64 -68.95 48.17
N GLN A 54 42.08 -69.70 47.15
CA GLN A 54 42.00 -69.29 45.75
C GLN A 54 40.55 -69.21 45.24
N VAL A 55 39.71 -70.20 45.56
CA VAL A 55 38.29 -70.24 45.19
C VAL A 55 37.54 -69.10 45.84
N MET A 56 37.83 -68.78 47.11
CA MET A 56 37.23 -67.64 47.81
C MET A 56 37.59 -66.31 47.13
N GLN A 57 38.86 -66.08 46.81
CA GLN A 57 39.29 -64.89 46.09
C GLN A 57 38.65 -64.77 44.70
N THR A 58 38.61 -65.87 43.95
CA THR A 58 38.02 -65.92 42.61
C THR A 58 36.51 -65.67 42.65
N ALA A 59 35.80 -66.27 43.61
CA ALA A 59 34.37 -66.09 43.79
C ALA A 59 34.01 -64.63 44.10
N LEU A 60 34.75 -64.00 45.02
CA LEU A 60 34.56 -62.60 45.37
C LEU A 60 34.85 -61.69 44.17
N GLN A 61 35.94 -61.94 43.44
CA GLN A 61 36.31 -61.15 42.27
C GLN A 61 35.27 -61.28 41.14
N PHE A 62 34.75 -62.47 40.88
CA PHE A 62 33.69 -62.68 39.90
C PHE A 62 32.40 -61.96 40.29
N LEU A 63 31.98 -62.07 41.56
CA LEU A 63 30.76 -61.44 42.07
C LEU A 63 30.85 -59.90 41.96
N LEU A 64 31.96 -59.31 42.41
CA LEU A 64 32.21 -57.88 42.29
C LEU A 64 32.31 -57.42 40.83
N SER A 65 32.98 -58.20 39.97
CA SER A 65 33.09 -57.89 38.53
C SER A 65 31.71 -57.91 37.86
N LYS A 66 30.86 -58.89 38.20
CA LYS A 66 29.50 -59.00 37.68
C LYS A 66 28.65 -57.79 38.06
N GLU A 67 28.71 -57.37 39.33
CA GLU A 67 27.97 -56.17 39.79
C GLU A 67 28.48 -54.91 39.09
N LYS A 68 29.80 -54.72 39.04
CA LYS A 68 30.43 -53.57 38.37
C LYS A 68 29.98 -53.46 36.91
N THR A 69 30.07 -54.54 36.13
CA THR A 69 29.62 -54.55 34.73
C THR A 69 28.12 -54.30 34.61
N GLY A 70 27.30 -54.82 35.52
CA GLY A 70 25.86 -54.54 35.55
C GLY A 70 25.56 -53.06 35.78
N LEU A 71 26.27 -52.40 36.70
CA LEU A 71 26.13 -50.97 36.96
C LEU A 71 26.65 -50.13 35.78
N GLU A 72 27.78 -50.51 35.18
CA GLU A 72 28.33 -49.86 33.98
C GLU A 72 27.34 -49.93 32.81
N ASN A 73 26.73 -51.09 32.56
CA ASN A 73 25.69 -51.25 31.54
C ASN A 73 24.46 -50.38 31.84
N LEU A 74 24.01 -50.31 33.10
CA LEU A 74 22.89 -49.45 33.50
C LEU A 74 23.21 -47.97 33.22
N VAL A 75 24.41 -47.50 33.56
CA VAL A 75 24.84 -46.12 33.29
C VAL A 75 24.86 -45.86 31.78
N LEU A 76 25.37 -46.80 30.99
CA LEU A 76 25.41 -46.69 29.53
C LEU A 76 23.98 -46.61 28.94
N GLU A 77 23.06 -47.45 29.40
CA GLU A 77 21.64 -47.39 29.00
C GLU A 77 21.02 -46.02 29.31
N LYS A 78 21.32 -45.44 30.48
CA LYS A 78 20.84 -44.09 30.84
C LYS A 78 21.46 -43.00 29.96
N GLN A 79 22.74 -43.12 29.60
CA GLN A 79 23.40 -42.18 28.69
C GLN A 79 22.83 -42.24 27.27
N ILE A 80 22.53 -43.44 26.76
CA ILE A 80 21.87 -43.63 25.45
C ILE A 80 20.48 -42.98 25.48
N ALA A 81 19.67 -43.27 26.51
CA ALA A 81 18.34 -42.69 26.63
C ALA A 81 18.37 -41.15 26.73
N LEU A 82 19.37 -40.59 27.39
CA LEU A 82 19.59 -39.13 27.45
C LEU A 82 19.98 -38.56 26.07
N ALA A 83 20.89 -39.21 25.36
CA ALA A 83 21.30 -38.79 24.02
C ALA A 83 20.15 -38.86 23.00
N ASP A 84 19.30 -39.88 23.09
CA ASP A 84 18.08 -40.00 22.27
C ASP A 84 17.10 -38.87 22.57
N ALA A 85 16.91 -38.52 23.85
CA ALA A 85 16.05 -37.41 24.25
C ALA A 85 16.58 -36.06 23.73
N GLN A 86 17.89 -35.83 23.83
CA GLN A 86 18.54 -34.62 23.29
C GLN A 86 18.41 -34.55 21.76
N THR A 87 18.55 -35.68 21.07
CA THR A 87 18.38 -35.74 19.61
C THR A 87 16.96 -35.33 19.20
N ARG A 88 15.93 -35.83 19.88
CA ARG A 88 14.53 -35.44 19.64
C ARG A 88 14.27 -33.96 19.93
N GLU A 89 14.90 -33.41 20.97
CA GLU A 89 14.79 -31.98 21.27
C GLU A 89 15.38 -31.12 20.15
N VAL A 90 16.57 -31.49 19.66
CA VAL A 90 17.22 -30.80 18.53
C VAL A 90 16.40 -30.91 17.26
N GLU A 91 15.85 -32.08 16.94
CA GLU A 91 14.96 -32.28 15.79
C GLU A 91 13.71 -31.40 15.87
N ALA A 92 13.07 -31.34 17.04
CA ALA A 92 11.91 -30.47 17.28
C ALA A 92 12.29 -28.99 17.11
N ARG A 93 13.47 -28.58 17.60
CA ARG A 93 13.96 -27.21 17.46
C ARG A 93 14.29 -26.85 16.00
N ILE A 94 14.85 -27.78 15.23
CA ILE A 94 15.09 -27.59 13.79
C ILE A 94 13.77 -27.35 13.08
N LEU A 95 12.74 -28.15 13.35
CA LEU A 95 11.41 -27.98 12.76
C LEU A 95 10.79 -26.63 13.13
N GLN A 96 10.94 -26.19 14.39
CA GLN A 96 10.48 -24.88 14.83
C GLN A 96 11.19 -23.74 14.09
N ILE A 97 12.51 -23.83 13.93
CA ILE A 97 13.31 -22.82 13.20
C ILE A 97 12.92 -22.78 11.72
N GLN A 98 12.68 -23.94 11.09
CA GLN A 98 12.20 -24.00 9.71
C GLN A 98 10.86 -23.27 9.56
N LYS A 99 9.90 -23.53 10.46
CA LYS A 99 8.59 -22.84 10.47
C LYS A 99 8.72 -21.34 10.70
N GLN A 100 9.61 -20.93 11.60
CA GLN A 100 9.89 -19.52 11.83
C GLN A 100 10.52 -18.85 10.60
N THR A 101 11.40 -19.56 9.88
CA THR A 101 12.05 -19.07 8.65
C THR A 101 11.02 -18.89 7.53
N GLU A 102 10.13 -19.87 7.33
CA GLU A 102 9.02 -19.78 6.38
C GLU A 102 8.10 -18.58 6.69
N LEU A 103 7.77 -18.38 7.97
CA LEU A 103 6.93 -17.26 8.41
C LEU A 103 7.59 -15.91 8.11
N VAL A 104 8.88 -15.75 8.44
CA VAL A 104 9.63 -14.52 8.19
C VAL A 104 9.73 -14.23 6.69
N GLU A 105 9.95 -15.26 5.86
CA GLU A 105 9.98 -15.08 4.41
C GLU A 105 8.62 -14.65 3.86
N GLN A 106 7.52 -15.24 4.36
CA GLN A 106 6.18 -14.81 3.99
C GLN A 106 5.89 -13.37 4.43
N GLN A 107 6.32 -12.97 5.63
CA GLN A 107 6.21 -11.59 6.10
C GLN A 107 6.99 -10.62 5.21
N ARG A 108 8.18 -11.01 4.75
CA ARG A 108 8.99 -10.22 3.81
C ARG A 108 8.27 -10.03 2.48
N LEU A 109 7.67 -11.08 1.91
CA LEU A 109 6.89 -11.00 0.67
C LEU A 109 5.65 -10.11 0.82
N ASN A 110 4.95 -10.21 1.95
CA ASN A 110 3.80 -9.36 2.26
C ASN A 110 4.23 -7.88 2.35
N ALA A 111 5.34 -7.57 3.03
CA ALA A 111 5.86 -6.21 3.15
C ALA A 111 6.29 -5.61 1.79
N VAL A 112 6.90 -6.41 0.91
CA VAL A 112 7.22 -5.99 -0.47
C VAL A 112 5.95 -5.67 -1.26
N THR A 113 4.92 -6.51 -1.12
CA THR A 113 3.62 -6.30 -1.77
C THR A 113 2.94 -5.02 -1.26
N GLU A 114 2.93 -4.82 0.06
CA GLU A 114 2.39 -3.61 0.70
C GLU A 114 3.11 -2.35 0.21
N ASN A 115 4.44 -2.36 0.17
CA ASN A 115 5.22 -1.24 -0.35
C ASN A 115 4.87 -0.94 -1.83
N THR A 116 4.75 -1.98 -2.66
CA THR A 116 4.36 -1.81 -4.07
C THR A 116 2.98 -1.16 -4.21
N VAL A 117 2.02 -1.55 -3.36
CA VAL A 117 0.68 -0.93 -3.32
C VAL A 117 0.76 0.52 -2.87
N LEU A 118 1.56 0.83 -1.85
CA LEU A 118 1.75 2.20 -1.36
C LEU A 118 2.35 3.12 -2.43
N VAL A 119 3.37 2.66 -3.16
CA VAL A 119 3.96 3.40 -4.29
C VAL A 119 2.93 3.64 -5.40
N ALA A 120 2.15 2.62 -5.76
CA ALA A 120 1.08 2.77 -6.75
C ALA A 120 0.00 3.77 -6.29
N GLN A 121 -0.34 3.76 -5.00
CA GLN A 121 -1.30 4.71 -4.41
C GLN A 121 -0.75 6.13 -4.42
N GLU A 122 0.54 6.34 -4.09
CA GLU A 122 1.18 7.66 -4.21
C GLU A 122 1.10 8.20 -5.64
N CYS A 123 1.44 7.39 -6.65
CA CYS A 123 1.34 7.78 -8.06
C CYS A 123 -0.10 8.17 -8.45
N LYS A 124 -1.09 7.42 -8.00
CA LYS A 124 -2.51 7.73 -8.24
C LYS A 124 -2.89 9.08 -7.62
N LEU A 125 -2.51 9.31 -6.36
CA LEU A 125 -2.81 10.58 -5.67
C LEU A 125 -2.15 11.77 -6.36
N ARG A 126 -0.92 11.62 -6.87
CA ARG A 126 -0.24 12.66 -7.65
C ARG A 126 -1.01 12.98 -8.95
N ALA A 127 -1.44 11.96 -9.68
CA ALA A 127 -2.23 12.16 -10.90
C ALA A 127 -3.59 12.83 -10.61
N GLU A 128 -4.26 12.45 -9.52
CA GLU A 128 -5.51 13.08 -9.07
C GLU A 128 -5.30 14.56 -8.68
N TYR A 129 -4.17 14.86 -8.01
CA TYR A 129 -3.77 16.24 -7.69
C TYR A 129 -3.56 17.08 -8.96
N ASP A 130 -2.79 16.57 -9.94
CA ASP A 130 -2.52 17.28 -11.19
C ASP A 130 -3.82 17.52 -11.99
N LEU A 131 -4.71 16.53 -12.04
CA LEU A 131 -6.03 16.68 -12.64
C LEU A 131 -6.84 17.77 -11.95
N THR A 132 -6.85 17.78 -10.61
CA THR A 132 -7.55 18.80 -9.82
C THR A 132 -6.98 20.19 -10.04
N MET A 133 -5.67 20.32 -10.17
CA MET A 133 -5.04 21.60 -10.51
C MET A 133 -5.46 22.07 -11.91
N GLY A 134 -5.51 21.14 -12.88
CA GLY A 134 -6.00 21.41 -14.22
C GLY A 134 -7.46 21.87 -14.26
N THR A 135 -8.34 21.27 -13.44
CA THR A 135 -9.76 21.70 -13.37
C THR A 135 -9.90 23.09 -12.74
N VAL A 136 -9.09 23.43 -11.75
CA VAL A 136 -9.04 24.79 -11.16
C VAL A 136 -8.64 25.83 -12.22
N LEU A 137 -7.58 25.57 -12.98
CA LEU A 137 -7.14 26.47 -14.05
C LEU A 137 -8.21 26.63 -15.14
N LYS A 138 -8.83 25.53 -15.55
CA LYS A 138 -9.95 25.54 -16.51
C LYS A 138 -11.11 26.39 -15.99
N ALA A 139 -11.52 26.19 -14.74
CA ALA A 139 -12.62 26.95 -14.13
C ALA A 139 -12.30 28.46 -14.06
N ALA A 140 -11.04 28.84 -13.80
CA ALA A 140 -10.62 30.24 -13.83
C ALA A 140 -10.73 30.85 -15.24
N GLN A 141 -10.31 30.11 -16.27
CA GLN A 141 -10.44 30.54 -17.67
C GLN A 141 -11.91 30.65 -18.11
N GLU A 142 -12.74 29.67 -17.75
CA GLU A 142 -14.18 29.69 -18.03
C GLU A 142 -14.86 30.87 -17.35
N THR A 143 -14.51 31.17 -16.10
CA THR A 143 -15.02 32.34 -15.37
C THR A 143 -14.65 33.65 -16.06
N ALA A 144 -13.40 33.79 -16.52
CA ALA A 144 -12.94 34.97 -17.25
C ALA A 144 -13.73 35.14 -18.57
N LEU A 145 -13.91 34.05 -19.33
CA LEU A 145 -14.68 34.07 -20.57
C LEU A 145 -16.16 34.41 -20.32
N LEU A 146 -16.78 33.83 -19.30
CA LEU A 146 -18.17 34.13 -18.94
C LEU A 146 -18.33 35.60 -18.51
N SER A 147 -17.36 36.15 -17.79
CA SER A 147 -17.34 37.58 -17.42
C SER A 147 -17.31 38.47 -18.67
N GLN A 148 -16.45 38.13 -19.65
CA GLN A 148 -16.39 38.85 -20.92
C GLN A 148 -17.70 38.74 -21.71
N LYS A 149 -18.29 37.54 -21.82
CA LYS A 149 -19.59 37.35 -22.47
C LYS A 149 -20.69 38.18 -21.81
N THR A 150 -20.76 38.14 -20.49
CA THR A 150 -21.70 38.96 -19.70
C THR A 150 -21.55 40.44 -20.03
N ALA A 151 -20.32 40.95 -20.13
CA ALA A 151 -20.07 42.34 -20.50
C ALA A 151 -20.57 42.65 -21.93
N THR A 152 -20.30 41.78 -22.91
CA THR A 152 -20.76 41.97 -24.29
C THR A 152 -22.27 41.90 -24.45
N GLU A 153 -22.95 40.99 -23.74
CA GLU A 153 -24.41 40.88 -23.75
C GLU A 153 -25.06 42.11 -23.08
N ARG A 154 -24.50 42.59 -21.96
CA ARG A 154 -24.97 43.82 -21.31
C ARG A 154 -24.82 45.05 -22.21
N ALA A 155 -23.75 45.15 -22.99
CA ALA A 155 -23.53 46.26 -23.93
C ALA A 155 -24.62 46.36 -25.02
N GLN A 156 -25.22 45.23 -25.40
CA GLN A 156 -26.30 45.20 -26.40
C GLN A 156 -27.62 45.77 -25.86
N ILE A 157 -27.91 45.59 -24.57
CA ILE A 157 -29.20 45.99 -23.98
C ILE A 157 -29.14 47.28 -23.15
N THR A 158 -27.95 47.69 -22.68
CA THR A 158 -27.77 48.88 -21.85
C THR A 158 -26.70 49.80 -22.43
N ALA A 159 -26.78 51.11 -22.13
CA ALA A 159 -25.75 52.08 -22.53
C ALA A 159 -24.59 52.15 -21.51
N LEU A 160 -24.78 51.66 -20.29
CA LEU A 160 -23.80 51.74 -19.22
C LEU A 160 -22.60 50.82 -19.51
N GLY A 161 -21.39 51.38 -19.51
CA GLY A 161 -20.16 50.63 -19.73
C GLY A 161 -19.85 50.30 -21.20
N VAL A 162 -20.55 50.93 -22.16
CA VAL A 162 -20.24 50.82 -23.58
C VAL A 162 -19.29 51.95 -23.96
N ASP A 163 -18.07 51.61 -24.33
CA ASP A 163 -17.11 52.56 -24.88
C ASP A 163 -17.60 53.07 -26.26
N GLU A 164 -17.48 54.38 -26.51
CA GLU A 164 -17.93 55.01 -27.75
C GLU A 164 -17.17 54.47 -28.98
N ASP A 165 -15.89 54.11 -28.80
CA ASP A 165 -15.04 53.53 -29.84
C ASP A 165 -15.21 52.02 -29.99
N SER A 166 -16.00 51.37 -29.13
CA SER A 166 -16.37 49.97 -29.32
C SER A 166 -17.26 49.78 -30.56
N VAL A 167 -17.28 48.57 -31.12
CA VAL A 167 -18.17 48.23 -32.26
C VAL A 167 -19.64 48.55 -31.93
N VAL A 168 -20.09 48.24 -30.72
CA VAL A 168 -21.46 48.54 -30.27
C VAL A 168 -21.69 50.05 -30.13
N GLY A 169 -20.72 50.78 -29.58
CA GLY A 169 -20.76 52.24 -29.47
C GLY A 169 -20.86 52.93 -30.83
N ARG A 170 -19.94 52.59 -31.74
CA ARG A 170 -19.93 53.08 -33.13
C ARG A 170 -21.21 52.73 -33.89
N GLN A 171 -21.75 51.53 -33.70
CA GLN A 171 -23.01 51.13 -34.33
C GLN A 171 -24.20 51.95 -33.83
N LYS A 172 -24.31 52.20 -32.51
CA LYS A 172 -25.33 53.09 -31.94
C LYS A 172 -25.19 54.52 -32.45
N GLY A 173 -23.96 55.05 -32.47
CA GLY A 173 -23.67 56.39 -33.01
C GLY A 173 -24.05 56.53 -34.49
N LEU A 174 -23.75 55.50 -35.29
CA LEU A 174 -24.18 55.44 -36.69
C LEU A 174 -25.71 55.46 -36.81
N TYR A 175 -26.43 54.68 -36.01
CA TYR A 175 -27.90 54.66 -36.06
C TYR A 175 -28.51 56.02 -35.71
N VAL A 176 -27.99 56.71 -34.70
CA VAL A 176 -28.42 58.08 -34.36
C VAL A 176 -28.14 59.04 -35.53
N ALA A 177 -26.93 58.98 -36.10
CA ALA A 177 -26.57 59.82 -37.24
C ALA A 177 -27.44 59.54 -38.48
N GLN A 178 -27.77 58.28 -38.74
CA GLN A 178 -28.69 57.88 -39.81
C GLN A 178 -30.11 58.39 -39.55
N THR A 179 -30.64 58.27 -38.34
CA THR A 179 -31.95 58.84 -37.98
C THR A 179 -31.98 60.34 -38.21
N ALA A 180 -30.96 61.08 -37.76
CA ALA A 180 -30.84 62.51 -38.00
C ALA A 180 -30.75 62.83 -39.50
N GLY A 181 -29.97 62.03 -40.26
CA GLY A 181 -29.86 62.14 -41.72
C GLY A 181 -31.20 61.99 -42.44
N PHE A 182 -32.06 61.05 -42.04
CA PHE A 182 -33.40 60.90 -42.62
C PHE A 182 -34.30 62.12 -42.35
N THR A 183 -34.26 62.67 -41.14
CA THR A 183 -34.98 63.92 -40.83
C THR A 183 -34.47 65.08 -41.69
N ARG A 184 -33.15 65.22 -41.81
CA ARG A 184 -32.54 66.28 -42.63
C ARG A 184 -32.83 66.11 -44.11
N ASP A 185 -32.82 64.90 -44.65
CA ASP A 185 -33.20 64.62 -46.03
C ASP A 185 -34.68 64.98 -46.28
N ALA A 186 -35.58 64.67 -45.36
CA ALA A 186 -36.98 65.09 -45.45
C ALA A 186 -37.13 66.62 -45.41
N GLU A 187 -36.40 67.30 -44.54
CA GLU A 187 -36.35 68.77 -44.49
C GLU A 187 -35.84 69.37 -45.82
N GLN A 188 -34.76 68.81 -46.38
CA GLN A 188 -34.19 69.25 -47.66
C GLN A 188 -35.17 69.04 -48.82
N LYS A 189 -35.84 67.89 -48.88
CA LYS A 189 -36.87 67.61 -49.91
C LYS A 189 -38.07 68.55 -49.78
N ALA A 190 -38.55 68.81 -48.57
CA ALA A 190 -39.64 69.75 -48.34
C ALA A 190 -39.26 71.18 -48.75
N ALA A 191 -38.07 71.64 -48.35
CA ALA A 191 -37.55 72.95 -48.75
C ALA A 191 -37.39 73.05 -50.27
N LYS A 192 -36.88 72.00 -50.92
CA LYS A 192 -36.77 71.94 -52.39
C LYS A 192 -38.14 72.03 -53.07
N LEU A 193 -39.14 71.28 -52.63
CA LEU A 193 -40.49 71.34 -53.21
C LEU A 193 -41.10 72.75 -53.07
N LEU A 194 -40.89 73.41 -51.93
CA LEU A 194 -41.35 74.78 -51.69
C LEU A 194 -40.64 75.79 -52.61
N VAL A 195 -39.32 75.68 -52.76
CA VAL A 195 -38.52 76.54 -53.64
C VAL A 195 -38.85 76.28 -55.12
N ASP A 196 -39.04 75.03 -55.52
CA ASP A 196 -39.43 74.67 -56.88
C ASP A 196 -40.84 75.21 -57.19
N SER A 197 -41.78 75.11 -56.24
CA SER A 197 -43.13 75.71 -56.36
C SER A 197 -43.06 77.22 -56.52
N TRP A 198 -42.23 77.88 -55.70
CA TRP A 198 -41.99 79.32 -55.79
C TRP A 198 -41.42 79.73 -57.15
N ASN A 199 -40.40 79.01 -57.64
CA ASN A 199 -39.75 79.29 -58.91
C ASN A 199 -40.73 79.15 -60.09
N VAL A 200 -41.51 78.06 -60.13
CA VAL A 200 -42.54 77.85 -61.16
C VAL A 200 -43.53 79.01 -61.14
N ARG A 201 -44.11 79.36 -59.99
CA ARG A 201 -45.07 80.47 -59.88
C ARG A 201 -44.52 81.81 -60.34
N ARG A 202 -43.25 82.08 -60.06
CA ARG A 202 -42.59 83.32 -60.50
C ARG A 202 -42.34 83.35 -62.01
N THR A 203 -42.43 82.21 -62.70
CA THR A 203 -42.18 82.07 -64.15
C THR A 203 -43.43 81.73 -64.97
N THR A 204 -44.57 81.42 -64.34
CA THR A 204 -45.85 81.05 -64.98
C THR A 204 -46.99 81.98 -64.58
N ASP A 205 -47.98 82.17 -65.46
CA ASP A 205 -49.12 83.09 -65.31
C ASP A 205 -50.05 82.79 -64.10
N GLU A 206 -50.55 83.85 -63.45
CA GLU A 206 -50.85 84.00 -62.01
C GLU A 206 -52.30 83.65 -61.60
N GLY A 207 -52.84 82.51 -62.06
CA GLY A 207 -54.21 82.10 -61.70
C GLY A 207 -54.42 81.59 -60.26
N THR A 208 -53.35 81.42 -59.47
CA THR A 208 -53.43 80.76 -58.14
C THR A 208 -52.81 81.62 -57.03
N VAL A 209 -53.53 81.80 -55.92
CA VAL A 209 -53.08 82.63 -54.79
C VAL A 209 -52.10 81.87 -53.92
N ALA A 210 -50.92 82.43 -53.70
CA ALA A 210 -49.92 81.95 -52.74
C ALA A 210 -50.09 82.68 -51.41
N ASP A 211 -50.58 82.01 -50.37
CA ASP A 211 -50.93 82.67 -49.12
C ASP A 211 -50.51 81.88 -47.88
N GLY A 212 -50.86 82.41 -46.72
CA GLY A 212 -50.65 81.72 -45.44
C GLY A 212 -51.57 80.52 -45.23
N THR A 213 -52.64 80.37 -46.01
CA THR A 213 -53.58 79.25 -45.91
C THR A 213 -52.99 77.99 -46.53
N ASN A 214 -52.40 78.11 -47.72
CA ASN A 214 -51.75 76.99 -48.41
C ASN A 214 -50.25 76.85 -48.10
N MET A 215 -49.69 77.75 -47.28
CA MET A 215 -48.30 77.73 -46.82
C MET A 215 -47.26 77.96 -47.93
N LEU A 216 -47.65 78.63 -49.02
CA LEU A 216 -46.78 78.84 -50.19
C LEU A 216 -46.36 80.30 -50.38
N ASN A 217 -46.55 81.14 -49.36
CA ASN A 217 -46.04 82.51 -49.36
C ASN A 217 -44.51 82.57 -49.10
N ASP A 218 -43.86 83.66 -49.55
CA ASP A 218 -42.41 83.86 -49.45
C ASP A 218 -41.88 83.70 -48.02
N ALA A 219 -42.65 84.16 -47.02
CA ALA A 219 -42.28 84.02 -45.61
C ALA A 219 -42.18 82.54 -45.18
N THR A 220 -43.05 81.66 -45.68
CA THR A 220 -43.01 80.23 -45.33
C THR A 220 -41.88 79.51 -46.04
N ILE A 221 -41.62 79.83 -47.30
CA ILE A 221 -40.46 79.32 -48.04
C ILE A 221 -39.16 79.76 -47.37
N GLY A 222 -39.06 81.05 -47.02
CA GLY A 222 -37.90 81.61 -46.31
C GLY A 222 -37.64 80.93 -44.96
N ARG A 223 -38.68 80.56 -44.21
CA ARG A 223 -38.55 79.77 -42.97
C ARG A 223 -37.99 78.37 -43.22
N ALA A 224 -38.43 77.69 -44.28
CA ALA A 224 -37.91 76.37 -44.65
C ALA A 224 -36.42 76.44 -45.05
N VAL A 225 -36.05 77.43 -45.87
CA VAL A 225 -34.66 77.68 -46.26
C VAL A 225 -33.79 78.04 -45.05
N THR A 226 -34.29 78.89 -44.15
CA THR A 226 -33.56 79.28 -42.92
C THR A 226 -33.28 78.06 -42.04
N LYS A 227 -34.26 77.17 -41.85
CA LYS A 227 -34.05 75.92 -41.08
C LYS A 227 -33.03 74.99 -41.74
N LEU A 228 -33.00 74.93 -43.07
CA LEU A 228 -32.04 74.16 -43.83
C LEU A 228 -30.61 74.70 -43.65
N LEU A 229 -30.42 76.02 -43.77
CA LEU A 229 -29.12 76.68 -43.58
C LEU A 229 -28.59 76.51 -42.15
N ALA A 230 -29.46 76.70 -41.15
CA ALA A 230 -29.12 76.42 -39.75
C ALA A 230 -28.69 74.97 -39.52
N GLY A 231 -29.21 74.02 -40.32
CA GLY A 231 -28.86 72.61 -40.22
C GLY A 231 -27.48 72.24 -40.77
N VAL A 232 -26.90 73.08 -41.62
CA VAL A 232 -25.55 72.91 -42.18
C VAL A 232 -24.54 73.91 -41.61
N ASN A 233 -24.94 74.67 -40.57
CA ASN A 233 -24.14 75.75 -39.99
C ASN A 233 -23.70 76.81 -41.02
N ALA A 234 -24.57 77.11 -41.98
CA ALA A 234 -24.37 78.14 -43.00
C ALA A 234 -25.13 79.44 -42.67
#